data_AF-W3VVC6-F1
#
_entry.id   AF-W3VVC6-F1
#
_cell.length_a   1.000
_cell.length_b   1.000
_cell.length_c   1.000
_cell.angle_alpha   90.00
_cell.angle_beta   90.00
_cell.angle_gamma   90.00
#
_symmetry.space_group_name_H-M   'P 1'
#
loop_
_entity.id
_entity.type
_entity.pdbx_description
1 polymer ?
#
loop_
_entity_poly.entity_id
_entity_poly.type
_entity_poly.pdbx_seq_one_letter_code
_entity_poly.pdbx_strand_id
1 'polypeptide(L)'
;MSGRSKVSVQPINIIFRHLQQQTRVSLWLYDNVDFRIEGKIIGFDEFMNVTLADAEEVWLKKDHKRVELGRILLKGDNITLIQPAK
;
A
#
# COMPACT_ATOMS: atom_id res chain seq x y z
N MET A 1 17.63 -2.32 33.73
CA MET A 1 16.53 -1.68 32.96
C MET A 1 17.15 -0.84 31.85
N SER A 2 17.33 -1.38 30.65
CA SER A 2 17.83 -0.61 29.51
C SER A 2 16.65 0.07 28.82
N GLY A 3 16.55 1.40 28.96
CA GLY A 3 15.55 2.20 28.26
C GLY A 3 15.65 1.94 26.76
N ARG A 4 14.58 1.40 26.19
CA ARG A 4 14.47 1.14 24.76
C ARG A 4 14.51 2.49 24.06
N SER A 5 15.63 2.84 23.44
CA SER A 5 15.71 4.03 22.59
C SER A 5 14.61 3.91 21.52
N LYS A 6 13.87 4.99 21.32
CA LYS A 6 12.81 5.05 20.31
C LYS A 6 13.50 5.01 18.95
N VAL A 7 13.69 3.81 18.41
CA VAL A 7 14.33 3.60 17.11
C VAL A 7 13.50 4.32 16.06
N SER A 8 14.05 5.38 15.47
CA SER A 8 13.42 6.05 14.33
C SER A 8 13.47 5.10 13.14
N VAL A 9 12.31 4.78 12.57
CA VAL A 9 12.21 3.84 11.45
C VAL A 9 12.11 4.65 10.16
N GLN A 10 13.02 4.38 9.22
CA GLN A 10 12.92 5.00 7.89
C GLN A 10 11.67 4.48 7.15
N PRO A 11 10.96 5.35 6.40
CA PRO A 11 9.74 4.94 5.67
C PRO A 11 9.95 3.76 4.73
N ILE A 12 11.11 3.66 4.06
CA ILE A 12 11.45 2.54 3.19
C ILE A 12 11.41 1.20 3.93
N ASN A 13 11.80 1.17 5.20
CA ASN A 13 11.76 -0.04 6.03
C ASN A 13 10.33 -0.50 6.33
N ILE A 14 9.36 0.42 6.30
CA ILE A 14 7.94 0.09 6.48
C ILE A 14 7.40 -0.62 5.23
N ILE A 15 7.72 -0.10 4.04
CA ILE A 15 7.34 -0.73 2.76
C ILE A 15 8.01 -2.08 2.62
N PHE A 16 9.30 -2.16 2.93
CA PHE A 16 10.04 -3.41 2.93
C PHE A 16 9.44 -4.45 3.88
N ARG A 17 8.98 -4.01 5.07
CA ARG A 17 8.27 -4.89 6.01
C ARG A 17 6.95 -5.41 5.40
N HIS A 18 6.16 -4.55 4.75
CA HIS A 18 4.93 -4.98 4.09
C HIS A 18 5.19 -5.99 2.96
N LEU A 19 6.24 -5.77 2.18
CA LEU A 19 6.72 -6.72 1.16
C LEU A 19 7.12 -8.06 1.78
N GLN A 20 7.95 -8.08 2.82
CA GLN A 20 8.40 -9.33 3.46
C GLN A 20 7.27 -10.11 4.13
N GLN A 21 6.35 -9.41 4.79
CA GLN A 21 5.22 -10.03 5.49
C GLN A 21 4.08 -10.44 4.55
N GLN A 22 4.15 -10.05 3.27
CA GLN A 22 3.05 -10.21 2.31
C GLN A 22 1.73 -9.64 2.86
N THR A 23 1.82 -8.57 3.64
CA THR A 23 0.67 -7.91 4.26
C THR A 23 -0.14 -7.23 3.16
N ARG A 24 -1.46 -7.42 3.18
CA ARG A 24 -2.35 -6.67 2.30
C ARG A 24 -2.33 -5.21 2.73
N VAL A 25 -2.03 -4.31 1.80
CA VAL A 25 -1.98 -2.86 2.02
C VAL A 25 -3.13 -2.18 1.30
N SER A 26 -3.58 -1.06 1.83
CA SER A 26 -4.54 -0.14 1.23
C SER A 26 -3.80 1.14 0.84
N LEU A 27 -3.79 1.42 -0.46
CA LEU A 27 -3.14 2.58 -1.08
C LEU A 27 -4.17 3.66 -1.36
N TRP A 28 -3.94 4.84 -0.83
CA TRP A 28 -4.74 6.01 -1.11
C TRP A 28 -4.17 6.70 -2.33
N LEU A 29 -5.06 7.07 -3.25
CA LEU A 29 -4.68 7.68 -4.51
C LEU A 29 -4.64 9.21 -4.38
N TYR A 30 -3.70 9.83 -5.09
CA TYR A 30 -3.63 11.29 -5.20
C TYR A 30 -4.88 11.83 -5.90
N ASP A 31 -5.49 12.87 -5.32
CA ASP A 31 -6.72 13.54 -5.77
C ASP A 31 -7.96 12.64 -5.99
N ASN A 32 -7.90 11.35 -5.66
CA ASN A 32 -9.01 10.43 -5.81
C ASN A 32 -9.45 9.84 -4.46
N VAL A 33 -10.64 10.26 -4.03
CA VAL A 33 -11.26 9.86 -2.75
C VAL A 33 -12.39 8.85 -2.93
N ASP A 34 -12.71 8.45 -4.17
CA ASP A 34 -13.86 7.59 -4.45
C ASP A 34 -13.53 6.10 -4.24
N PHE A 35 -12.30 5.71 -4.55
CA PHE A 35 -11.81 4.36 -4.35
C PHE A 35 -10.35 4.34 -3.89
N ARG A 36 -9.95 3.19 -3.33
CA ARG A 36 -8.56 2.88 -2.93
C ARG A 36 -8.12 1.61 -3.63
N ILE A 37 -6.82 1.42 -3.76
CA ILE A 37 -6.26 0.17 -4.28
C ILE A 37 -5.78 -0.68 -3.12
N GLU A 38 -6.32 -1.89 -2.98
CA GLU A 38 -5.84 -2.87 -2.00
C GLU A 38 -5.09 -3.99 -2.69
N GLY A 39 -3.95 -4.43 -2.15
CA GLY A 39 -3.18 -5.53 -2.74
C GLY A 39 -1.99 -5.92 -1.88
N LYS A 40 -1.24 -6.93 -2.30
CA LYS A 40 0.02 -7.33 -1.65
C LYS A 40 1.18 -6.75 -2.44
N ILE A 41 2.08 -6.04 -1.77
CA ILE A 41 3.30 -5.53 -2.40
C ILE A 41 4.20 -6.72 -2.74
N ILE A 42 4.57 -6.84 -4.02
CA ILE A 42 5.53 -7.85 -4.50
C ILE A 42 6.86 -7.24 -4.96
N GLY A 43 6.91 -5.92 -5.12
CA GLY A 43 8.13 -5.17 -5.43
C GLY A 43 7.89 -3.67 -5.40
N PHE A 44 8.96 -2.90 -5.23
CA PHE A 44 8.97 -1.45 -5.36
C PHE A 44 10.34 -0.96 -5.86
N ASP A 45 10.40 0.27 -6.36
CA ASP A 45 11.63 0.90 -6.86
C ASP A 45 11.97 2.21 -6.12
N GLU A 46 13.02 2.90 -6.57
CA GLU A 46 13.48 4.18 -6.00
C GLU A 46 12.49 5.34 -6.17
N PHE A 47 11.58 5.24 -7.14
CA PHE A 47 10.52 6.21 -7.41
C PHE A 47 9.22 5.88 -6.68
N MET A 48 9.23 4.86 -5.83
CA MET A 48 8.05 4.37 -5.11
C MET A 48 6.96 3.85 -6.05
N ASN A 49 7.31 3.43 -7.28
CA ASN A 49 6.40 2.62 -8.08
C ASN A 49 6.25 1.27 -7.36
N VAL A 50 5.03 0.80 -7.21
CA VAL A 50 4.73 -0.42 -6.45
C VAL A 50 4.07 -1.43 -7.37
N THR A 51 4.63 -2.63 -7.42
CA THR A 51 3.96 -3.78 -8.05
C THR A 51 3.10 -4.48 -7.00
N LEU A 52 1.82 -4.65 -7.31
CA LEU A 52 0.86 -5.32 -6.45
C LEU A 52 0.41 -6.64 -7.07
N ALA A 53 0.27 -7.66 -6.23
CA ALA A 53 -0.47 -8.89 -6.51
C ALA A 53 -1.83 -8.85 -5.80
N ASP A 54 -2.79 -9.61 -6.33
CA ASP A 54 -4.16 -9.71 -5.81
C ASP A 54 -4.80 -8.31 -5.60
N ALA A 55 -4.54 -7.41 -6.54
CA ALA A 55 -4.96 -6.03 -6.47
C ALA A 55 -6.47 -5.91 -6.72
N GLU A 56 -7.13 -5.08 -5.92
CA GLU A 56 -8.55 -4.77 -6.01
C GLU A 56 -8.76 -3.26 -5.88
N GLU A 57 -9.70 -2.70 -6.64
CA GLU A 57 -10.27 -1.39 -6.34
C GLU A 57 -11.35 -1.54 -5.28
N VAL A 58 -11.22 -0.80 -4.19
CA VAL A 58 -12.19 -0.76 -3.10
C VAL A 58 -12.90 0.59 -3.13
N TRP A 59 -14.15 0.58 -3.59
CA TRP A 59 -14.97 1.77 -3.71
C TRP A 59 -15.59 2.15 -2.35
N LEU A 60 -15.40 3.39 -1.90
CA LEU A 60 -15.83 3.82 -0.57
C LEU A 60 -17.33 4.18 -0.52
N LYS A 61 -17.88 4.73 -1.61
CA LYS A 61 -19.27 5.26 -1.66
C LYS A 61 -20.27 4.28 -2.28
N LYS A 62 -19.83 3.32 -3.08
CA LYS A 62 -20.69 2.40 -3.85
C LYS A 62 -20.74 1.03 -3.15
N ASP A 63 -21.26 1.00 -1.93
CA ASP A 63 -21.53 -0.25 -1.18
C ASP A 63 -20.31 -1.18 -1.04
N HIS A 64 -19.12 -0.60 -0.81
CA HIS A 64 -17.87 -1.35 -0.71
C HIS A 64 -17.60 -2.30 -1.89
N LYS A 65 -18.05 -1.94 -3.10
CA LYS A 65 -17.77 -2.71 -4.30
C LYS A 65 -16.25 -2.92 -4.45
N ARG A 66 -15.87 -4.19 -4.55
CA ARG A 66 -14.50 -4.64 -4.85
C ARG A 66 -14.43 -5.04 -6.32
N VAL A 67 -13.46 -4.50 -7.05
CA VAL A 67 -13.20 -4.86 -8.46
C VAL A 67 -11.81 -5.44 -8.54
N GLU A 68 -11.69 -6.70 -8.96
CA GLU A 68 -10.39 -7.35 -9.13
C GLU A 68 -9.62 -6.76 -10.31
N LEU A 69 -8.36 -6.42 -10.07
CA LEU A 69 -7.40 -5.93 -11.06
C LEU A 69 -6.28 -6.96 -11.32
N GLY A 70 -6.07 -7.91 -10.40
CA GLY A 70 -5.03 -8.93 -10.52
C GLY A 70 -3.63 -8.38 -10.22
N ARG A 71 -2.68 -8.50 -11.15
CA ARG A 71 -1.32 -7.98 -10.98
C ARG A 71 -1.15 -6.66 -11.72
N ILE A 72 -0.82 -5.60 -10.99
CA ILE A 72 -0.67 -4.25 -11.55
C ILE A 72 0.65 -3.61 -11.10
N LEU A 73 1.12 -2.64 -11.88
CA LEU A 73 2.16 -1.69 -11.50
C LEU A 73 1.49 -0.34 -11.25
N LEU A 74 1.54 0.14 -10.02
CA LEU A 74 1.05 1.48 -9.66
C LEU A 74 2.23 2.45 -9.64
N LYS A 75 2.06 3.59 -10.31
CA LYS A 75 3.07 4.66 -10.31
C LYS A 75 3.12 5.37 -8.95
N GLY A 76 4.32 5.70 -8.48
CA GLY A 76 4.53 6.30 -7.16
C GLY A 76 3.96 7.71 -7.01
N ASP A 77 3.84 8.46 -8.11
CA ASP A 77 3.20 9.78 -8.18
C ASP A 77 1.72 9.77 -7.76
N ASN A 78 1.04 8.63 -7.95
CA ASN A 78 -0.35 8.46 -7.60
C ASN A 78 -0.55 8.05 -6.14
N ILE A 79 0.50 7.78 -5.37
CA ILE A 79 0.39 7.26 -3.99
C ILE A 79 0.40 8.42 -2.99
N THR A 80 -0.69 8.58 -2.25
CA THR A 80 -0.78 9.54 -1.13
C THR A 80 -0.43 8.90 0.21
N LEU A 81 -0.91 7.68 0.47
CA LEU A 81 -0.73 7.00 1.75
C LEU A 81 -0.69 5.49 1.55
N ILE A 82 0.23 4.82 2.26
CA ILE A 82 0.32 3.36 2.36
C ILE A 82 -0.01 2.96 3.80
N GLN A 83 -1.04 2.14 3.97
CA GLN A 83 -1.40 1.56 5.27
C GLN A 83 -1.70 0.07 5.14
N PRO A 84 -1.56 -0.72 6.21
CA PRO A 84 -2.16 -2.05 6.26
C PRO A 84 -3.66 -1.99 5.95
N ALA A 85 -4.15 -2.89 5.10
CA ALA A 85 -5.59 -3.11 4.95
C ALA A 85 -6.14 -3.67 6.27
N LYS A 86 -7.33 -3.21 6.67
CA LYS A 86 -8.00 -3.69 7.88
C LYS A 86 -8.63 -5.07 7.65
#